data_AF-C4XHH0-F1
#
_entry.id   AF-C4XHH0-F1
#
_cell.length_a   1.000
_cell.length_b   1.000
_cell.length_c   1.000
_cell.angle_alpha   90.00
_cell.angle_beta   90.00
_cell.angle_gamma   90.00
#
_symmetry.space_group_name_H-M   'P 1'
#
loop_
_entity.id
_entity.type
_entity.pdbx_description
1 polymer ?
#
loop_
_entity_poly.entity_id
_entity_poly.type
_entity_poly.pdbx_seq_one_letter_code
_entity_poly.pdbx_strand_id
1 'polypeptide(L)'
;MKSAATVLEFVAACFVVACLALLPSVPRAAHGETLAQFQKSNTDKSITIQGNQIKFYDLDVTFKKSRDPMTPWVVDAVYKGKKILKSAQTTDTFKQTEIAVNFPKQGMSTLVLKLFDGGASCCWAHEVFTYNGVSISYAQVAIGWGGSFSPFAQDGLLETVDHSLNGFSDMAPNDVVIDYYPGSHPAPIRYGVFADGGWRPDKPGEFPKRYEELEAAAKKAATAAGSNEQKHLEAATAAYYCLMAGKAKAQCLGDLKANLPQGYQPLAGALLDAIDTSVQKFSFH
;
A
#
# COMPACT_ATOMS: atom_id res chain seq x y z
N MET A 1 39.86 -64.54 -29.84
CA MET A 1 39.12 -64.34 -28.57
C MET A 1 38.94 -62.85 -28.36
N LYS A 2 37.72 -62.46 -27.98
CA LYS A 2 37.20 -61.09 -27.89
C LYS A 2 37.92 -60.28 -26.82
N SER A 3 38.13 -58.98 -27.07
CA SER A 3 37.90 -57.95 -26.06
C SER A 3 37.54 -56.64 -26.74
N ALA A 4 36.33 -56.17 -26.46
CA ALA A 4 35.80 -54.88 -26.89
C ALA A 4 36.12 -53.86 -25.78
N ALA A 5 36.80 -52.77 -26.14
CA ALA A 5 36.92 -51.59 -25.30
C ALA A 5 36.19 -50.44 -25.98
N THR A 6 35.00 -50.21 -25.42
CA THR A 6 34.04 -49.13 -25.50
C THR A 6 34.57 -47.73 -25.81
N VAL A 7 33.92 -47.15 -26.81
CA VAL A 7 33.72 -45.72 -27.11
C VAL A 7 32.98 -45.07 -25.94
N LEU A 8 33.66 -44.30 -25.07
CA LEU A 8 32.96 -43.51 -24.05
C LEU A 8 33.81 -42.39 -23.42
N GLU A 9 34.49 -41.55 -24.22
CA GLU A 9 35.21 -40.38 -23.65
C GLU A 9 35.04 -39.06 -24.43
N PHE A 10 34.08 -38.95 -25.36
CA PHE A 10 33.93 -37.72 -26.18
C PHE A 10 32.58 -37.02 -26.13
N VAL A 11 31.79 -37.19 -25.05
CA VAL A 11 30.49 -36.48 -24.91
C VAL A 11 30.41 -35.57 -23.66
N ALA A 12 31.39 -35.62 -22.75
CA ALA A 12 31.27 -34.94 -21.45
C ALA A 12 31.83 -33.50 -21.40
N ALA A 13 32.24 -32.89 -22.52
CA ALA A 13 32.93 -31.59 -22.53
C ALA A 13 32.19 -30.44 -23.23
N CYS A 14 30.96 -30.63 -23.74
CA CYS A 14 30.21 -29.59 -24.45
C CYS A 14 28.85 -29.21 -23.84
N PHE A 15 28.52 -29.70 -22.64
CA PHE A 15 27.23 -29.42 -21.97
C PHE A 15 27.38 -28.68 -20.62
N VAL A 16 28.45 -27.89 -20.44
CA VAL A 16 28.66 -27.05 -19.24
C VAL A 16 28.65 -25.54 -19.59
N VAL A 17 28.28 -25.18 -20.81
CA VAL A 17 28.19 -23.78 -21.26
C VAL A 17 26.81 -23.53 -21.87
N ALA A 18 25.75 -23.37 -21.06
CA ALA A 18 24.49 -22.68 -21.41
C ALA A 18 23.37 -22.76 -20.33
N CYS A 19 23.66 -22.99 -19.05
CA CYS A 19 22.62 -22.92 -17.99
C CYS A 19 22.89 -21.85 -16.92
N LEU A 20 23.78 -20.90 -17.18
CA LEU A 20 23.85 -19.64 -16.44
C LEU A 20 23.31 -18.52 -17.33
N ALA A 21 22.42 -17.70 -16.76
CA ALA A 21 21.82 -16.48 -17.32
C ALA A 21 20.43 -16.56 -18.00
N LEU A 22 19.59 -17.52 -17.62
CA LEU A 22 18.13 -17.28 -17.53
C LEU A 22 17.72 -17.21 -16.06
N LEU A 23 18.46 -16.43 -15.26
CA LEU A 23 17.84 -15.89 -14.06
C LEU A 23 16.74 -14.96 -14.60
N PRO A 24 15.46 -15.15 -14.23
CA PRO A 24 14.46 -14.13 -14.49
C PRO A 24 15.07 -12.85 -13.93
N SER A 25 15.31 -11.88 -14.81
CA SER A 25 15.77 -10.55 -14.42
C SER A 25 14.91 -10.16 -13.24
N VAL A 26 15.53 -10.01 -12.06
CA VAL A 26 14.85 -9.53 -10.86
C VAL A 26 14.01 -8.35 -11.34
N PRO A 27 12.67 -8.40 -11.20
CA PRO A 27 11.82 -7.35 -11.72
C PRO A 27 12.42 -6.03 -11.26
N ARG A 28 12.71 -5.15 -12.23
CA ARG A 28 13.13 -3.78 -11.95
C ARG A 28 12.18 -3.29 -10.86
N ALA A 29 12.74 -2.86 -9.72
CA ALA A 29 11.97 -2.54 -8.52
C ALA A 29 10.67 -1.84 -8.94
N ALA A 30 9.54 -2.45 -8.61
CA ALA A 30 8.25 -1.99 -9.08
C ALA A 30 8.00 -0.61 -8.47
N HIS A 31 8.27 0.42 -9.25
CA HIS A 31 8.01 1.81 -8.92
C HIS A 31 7.07 2.35 -9.98
N GLY A 32 6.03 3.06 -9.54
CA GLY A 32 5.22 3.84 -10.47
C GLY A 32 6.08 4.89 -11.14
N GLU A 33 5.93 5.03 -12.46
CA GLU A 33 6.48 6.16 -13.17
C GLU A 33 5.48 7.31 -13.09
N THR A 34 5.93 8.51 -12.69
CA THR A 34 5.12 9.72 -12.86
C THR A 34 4.74 9.88 -14.34
N LEU A 35 3.63 10.57 -14.65
CA LEU A 35 3.24 10.79 -16.05
C LEU A 35 4.36 11.35 -16.92
N ALA A 36 5.14 12.30 -16.39
CA ALA A 36 6.25 12.92 -17.12
C ALA A 36 7.41 11.96 -17.40
N GLN A 37 7.64 10.97 -16.54
CA GLN A 37 8.60 9.90 -16.77
C GLN A 37 8.02 8.90 -17.77
N PHE A 38 6.79 8.45 -17.53
CA PHE A 38 6.10 7.48 -18.36
C PHE A 38 6.00 7.94 -19.82
N GLN A 39 5.68 9.21 -20.10
CA GLN A 39 5.62 9.73 -21.47
C GLN A 39 6.94 9.61 -22.24
N LYS A 40 8.10 9.56 -21.56
CA LYS A 40 9.41 9.45 -22.20
C LYS A 40 9.76 8.00 -22.57
N SER A 41 9.25 7.04 -21.80
CA SER A 41 9.56 5.61 -21.89
C SER A 41 8.42 4.80 -22.54
N ASN A 42 7.20 5.33 -22.59
CA ASN A 42 6.02 4.59 -22.97
C ASN A 42 6.04 4.15 -24.44
N THR A 43 5.87 2.85 -24.63
CA THR A 43 5.71 2.22 -25.95
C THR A 43 4.31 1.65 -26.17
N ASP A 44 3.48 1.58 -25.12
CA ASP A 44 2.11 1.09 -25.20
C ASP A 44 1.19 2.20 -25.73
N LYS A 45 0.73 2.02 -26.97
CA LYS A 45 -0.20 2.95 -27.64
C LYS A 45 -1.61 2.94 -27.05
N SER A 46 -1.92 1.97 -26.20
CA SER A 46 -3.18 1.88 -25.47
C SER A 46 -3.21 2.84 -24.27
N ILE A 47 -2.04 3.36 -23.86
CA ILE A 47 -1.91 4.37 -22.83
C ILE A 47 -1.45 5.67 -23.49
N THR A 48 -2.31 6.68 -23.54
CA THR A 48 -1.98 7.98 -24.13
C THR A 48 -2.27 9.12 -23.17
N ILE A 49 -1.42 10.14 -23.21
CA ILE A 49 -1.54 11.33 -22.36
C ILE A 49 -1.54 12.54 -23.28
N GLN A 50 -2.66 13.28 -23.30
CA GLN A 50 -2.87 14.43 -24.19
C GLN A 50 -3.46 15.58 -23.39
N GLY A 51 -2.67 16.64 -23.18
CA GLY A 51 -3.08 17.76 -22.33
C GLY A 51 -3.48 17.28 -20.94
N ASN A 52 -4.74 17.54 -20.56
CA ASN A 52 -5.31 17.17 -19.25
C ASN A 52 -6.14 15.87 -19.33
N GLN A 53 -5.82 14.98 -20.26
CA GLN A 53 -6.51 13.70 -20.44
C GLN A 53 -5.51 12.55 -20.43
N ILE A 54 -5.90 11.46 -19.77
CA ILE A 54 -5.18 10.18 -19.80
C ILE A 54 -6.17 9.17 -20.35
N LYS A 55 -5.82 8.54 -21.47
CA LYS A 55 -6.45 7.31 -21.92
C LYS A 55 -5.61 6.14 -21.41
N PHE A 56 -6.20 5.28 -20.61
CA PHE A 56 -5.58 4.10 -20.05
C PHE A 56 -6.40 2.88 -20.47
N TYR A 57 -6.05 2.29 -21.63
CA TYR A 57 -6.86 1.29 -22.32
C TYR A 57 -8.28 1.83 -22.63
N ASP A 58 -9.33 1.19 -22.13
CA ASP A 58 -10.73 1.62 -22.29
C ASP A 58 -11.19 2.60 -21.19
N LEU A 59 -10.28 3.09 -20.34
CA LEU A 59 -10.55 4.11 -19.33
C LEU A 59 -10.11 5.50 -19.82
N ASP A 60 -11.04 6.43 -19.87
CA ASP A 60 -10.79 7.84 -20.15
C ASP A 60 -10.82 8.63 -18.84
N VAL A 61 -9.69 9.21 -18.44
CA VAL A 61 -9.55 10.09 -17.27
C VAL A 61 -9.37 11.53 -17.76
N THR A 62 -10.21 12.44 -17.29
CA THR A 62 -10.18 13.86 -17.66
C THR A 62 -10.03 14.75 -16.42
N PHE A 63 -9.06 15.66 -16.47
CA PHE A 63 -8.81 16.67 -15.44
C PHE A 63 -9.35 18.02 -15.93
N LYS A 64 -10.27 18.60 -15.17
CA LYS A 64 -10.95 19.87 -15.45
C LYS A 64 -10.59 20.89 -14.38
N LYS A 65 -10.51 22.18 -14.75
CA LYS A 65 -10.31 23.23 -13.76
C LYS A 65 -11.54 23.34 -12.85
N SER A 66 -11.31 23.37 -11.55
CA SER A 66 -12.28 23.70 -10.52
C SER A 66 -12.37 25.21 -10.34
N ARG A 67 -13.47 25.66 -9.74
CA ARG A 67 -13.60 27.04 -9.22
C ARG A 67 -13.07 27.17 -7.79
N ASP A 68 -12.84 26.05 -7.12
CA ASP A 68 -12.30 26.01 -5.76
C ASP A 68 -10.77 26.22 -5.79
N PRO A 69 -10.24 27.27 -5.14
CA PRO A 69 -8.80 27.53 -5.11
C PRO A 69 -8.02 26.50 -4.28
N MET A 70 -8.65 25.78 -3.35
CA MET A 70 -8.02 24.73 -2.54
C MET A 70 -7.94 23.41 -3.31
N THR A 71 -8.88 23.16 -4.20
CA THR A 71 -8.88 21.99 -5.10
C THR A 71 -9.07 22.45 -6.54
N PRO A 72 -8.05 23.07 -7.18
CA PRO A 72 -8.15 23.67 -8.51
C PRO A 72 -8.45 22.70 -9.64
N TRP A 73 -8.51 21.39 -9.37
CA TRP A 73 -8.81 20.36 -10.35
C TRP A 73 -9.97 19.46 -9.92
N VAL A 74 -10.71 19.02 -10.93
CA VAL A 74 -11.81 18.07 -10.83
C VAL A 74 -11.52 16.93 -11.80
N VAL A 75 -11.64 15.69 -11.34
CA VAL A 75 -11.33 14.49 -12.11
C VAL A 75 -12.59 13.69 -12.37
N ASP A 76 -12.79 13.35 -13.64
CA ASP A 76 -13.81 12.38 -14.09
C ASP A 76 -13.09 11.18 -14.71
N ALA A 77 -13.56 9.97 -14.43
CA ALA A 77 -13.08 8.74 -15.05
C ALA A 77 -14.24 7.94 -15.66
N VAL A 78 -14.13 7.59 -16.94
CA VAL A 78 -15.16 6.87 -17.71
C VAL A 78 -14.57 5.58 -18.25
N TYR A 79 -15.15 4.43 -17.88
CA TYR A 79 -14.76 3.11 -18.40
C TYR A 79 -15.89 2.54 -19.24
N LYS A 80 -15.63 2.26 -20.53
CA LYS A 80 -16.61 1.71 -21.48
C LYS A 80 -17.96 2.46 -21.45
N GLY A 81 -17.90 3.79 -21.41
CA GLY A 81 -19.06 4.68 -21.38
C GLY A 81 -19.75 4.83 -20.01
N LYS A 82 -19.30 4.11 -18.97
CA LYS A 82 -19.81 4.24 -17.60
C LYS A 82 -18.89 5.14 -16.77
N LYS A 83 -19.45 6.12 -16.07
CA LYS A 83 -18.69 6.95 -15.12
C LYS A 83 -18.35 6.12 -13.89
N ILE A 84 -17.06 5.98 -13.61
CA ILE A 84 -16.52 5.30 -12.41
C ILE A 84 -16.21 6.34 -11.33
N LEU A 85 -15.56 7.44 -11.72
CA LEU A 85 -15.33 8.59 -10.84
C LEU A 85 -16.08 9.80 -11.37
N LYS A 86 -16.76 10.52 -10.46
CA LYS A 86 -17.50 11.74 -10.78
C LYS A 86 -17.01 12.90 -9.94
N SER A 87 -16.41 13.86 -10.62
CA SER A 87 -16.07 15.18 -10.10
C SER A 87 -15.28 15.15 -8.78
N ALA A 88 -14.35 14.20 -8.68
CA ALA A 88 -13.47 14.07 -7.52
C ALA A 88 -12.46 15.23 -7.52
N GLN A 89 -12.27 15.84 -6.36
CA GLN A 89 -11.47 17.06 -6.21
C GLN A 89 -9.99 16.74 -5.98
N THR A 90 -9.12 17.70 -6.31
CA THR A 90 -7.66 17.55 -6.10
C THR A 90 -6.89 18.86 -6.23
N THR A 91 -5.70 18.91 -5.62
CA THR A 91 -4.78 20.06 -5.63
C THR A 91 -3.89 20.10 -6.88
N ASP A 92 -3.26 18.99 -7.28
CA ASP A 92 -2.37 18.90 -8.46
C ASP A 92 -2.13 17.44 -8.93
N THR A 93 -3.17 16.58 -8.89
CA THR A 93 -2.97 15.13 -9.14
C THR A 93 -2.42 14.76 -10.48
N PHE A 94 -2.55 15.61 -11.49
CA PHE A 94 -1.97 15.28 -12.79
C PHE A 94 -0.47 15.00 -12.66
N LYS A 95 0.25 15.74 -11.80
CA LYS A 95 1.69 15.51 -11.55
C LYS A 95 1.97 14.35 -10.59
N GLN A 96 1.00 14.01 -9.72
CA GLN A 96 1.10 12.93 -8.74
C GLN A 96 0.50 11.62 -9.27
N THR A 97 0.06 11.60 -10.52
CA THR A 97 -0.44 10.39 -11.17
C THR A 97 0.73 9.52 -11.55
N GLU A 98 0.63 8.25 -11.19
CA GLU A 98 1.66 7.25 -11.43
C GLU A 98 1.10 6.09 -12.25
N ILE A 99 1.93 5.56 -13.16
CA ILE A 99 1.61 4.40 -13.98
C ILE A 99 2.71 3.36 -13.79
N ALA A 100 2.32 2.12 -13.50
CA ALA A 100 3.22 0.98 -13.44
C ALA A 100 2.79 -0.08 -14.45
N VAL A 101 3.67 -0.40 -15.40
CA VAL A 101 3.49 -1.53 -16.32
C VAL A 101 4.07 -2.80 -15.70
N ASN A 102 3.50 -3.95 -16.05
CA ASN A 102 3.78 -5.25 -15.43
C ASN A 102 3.53 -5.28 -13.90
N PHE A 103 2.56 -4.50 -13.44
CA PHE A 103 2.16 -4.45 -12.03
C PHE A 103 0.64 -4.63 -11.93
N PRO A 104 0.15 -5.47 -10.99
CA PRO A 104 0.88 -6.22 -9.96
C PRO A 104 1.58 -7.48 -10.46
N LYS A 105 1.30 -7.91 -11.70
CA LYS A 105 1.89 -9.08 -12.34
C LYS A 105 2.27 -8.74 -13.77
N GLN A 106 3.16 -9.54 -14.35
CA GLN A 106 3.54 -9.40 -15.75
C GLN A 106 2.32 -9.40 -16.68
N GLY A 107 2.30 -8.48 -17.64
CA GLY A 107 1.19 -8.30 -18.58
C GLY A 107 0.02 -7.45 -18.04
N MET A 108 0.05 -7.04 -16.77
CA MET A 108 -0.92 -6.10 -16.19
C MET A 108 -0.34 -4.69 -16.17
N SER A 109 -1.21 -3.68 -16.16
CA SER A 109 -0.81 -2.28 -15.98
C SER A 109 -1.69 -1.65 -14.92
N THR A 110 -1.12 -0.79 -14.08
CA THR A 110 -1.86 -0.09 -13.02
C THR A 110 -1.64 1.42 -13.12
N LEU A 111 -2.73 2.17 -13.04
CA LEU A 111 -2.78 3.63 -12.96
C LEU A 111 -3.26 4.01 -11.56
N VAL A 112 -2.55 4.92 -10.91
CA VAL A 112 -2.93 5.47 -9.61
C VAL A 112 -3.16 6.97 -9.72
N LEU A 113 -4.33 7.43 -9.32
CA LEU A 113 -4.66 8.85 -9.15
C LEU A 113 -4.74 9.16 -7.67
N LYS A 114 -4.18 10.28 -7.22
CA LYS A 114 -4.17 10.63 -5.78
C LYS A 114 -5.18 11.73 -5.41
N LEU A 115 -6.45 11.40 -5.29
CA LEU A 115 -7.50 12.41 -5.16
C LEU A 115 -7.74 12.83 -3.70
N PHE A 116 -8.30 14.03 -3.53
CA PHE A 116 -8.84 14.46 -2.25
C PHE A 116 -10.20 13.81 -2.06
N ASP A 117 -10.39 13.11 -0.94
CA ASP A 117 -11.62 12.34 -0.70
C ASP A 117 -12.75 13.17 -0.03
N GLY A 118 -12.49 14.44 0.30
CA GLY A 118 -13.47 15.37 0.85
C GLY A 118 -13.30 15.73 2.33
N GLY A 119 -12.31 15.17 3.04
CA GLY A 119 -12.10 15.48 4.46
C GLY A 119 -11.31 16.76 4.74
N ALA A 120 -11.91 17.73 5.47
CA ALA A 120 -11.25 18.71 6.35
C ALA A 120 -10.09 19.51 5.75
N SER A 121 -8.92 18.87 5.66
CA SER A 121 -7.66 19.36 5.08
C SER A 121 -6.65 18.22 4.93
N CYS A 122 -7.10 16.96 5.02
CA CYS A 122 -6.24 15.87 5.44
C CYS A 122 -6.47 14.51 4.81
N CYS A 123 -7.60 14.31 4.12
CA CYS A 123 -8.00 12.99 3.70
C CYS A 123 -7.76 12.86 2.18
N TRP A 124 -6.74 12.07 1.86
CA TRP A 124 -6.36 11.71 0.50
C TRP A 124 -6.70 10.25 0.26
N ALA A 125 -6.98 9.92 -0.99
CA ALA A 125 -7.15 8.55 -1.43
C ALA A 125 -6.36 8.28 -2.72
N HIS A 126 -5.88 7.06 -2.86
CA HIS A 126 -5.45 6.49 -4.13
C HIS A 126 -6.65 5.86 -4.84
N GLU A 127 -6.98 6.39 -6.02
CA GLU A 127 -7.85 5.72 -6.98
C GLU A 127 -6.99 4.83 -7.86
N VAL A 128 -7.15 3.53 -7.69
CA VAL A 128 -6.31 2.51 -8.31
C VAL A 128 -7.09 1.83 -9.43
N PHE A 129 -6.58 1.94 -10.65
CA PHE A 129 -7.13 1.27 -11.83
C PHE A 129 -6.13 0.26 -12.36
N THR A 130 -6.50 -1.03 -12.39
CA THR A 130 -5.61 -2.08 -12.89
C THR A 130 -6.23 -2.78 -14.10
N TYR A 131 -5.53 -2.69 -15.23
CA TYR A 131 -5.86 -3.46 -16.43
C TYR A 131 -5.17 -4.83 -16.38
N ASN A 132 -5.96 -5.90 -16.52
CA ASN A 132 -5.48 -7.27 -16.42
C ASN A 132 -5.31 -7.99 -17.78
N GLY A 133 -5.41 -7.25 -18.89
CA GLY A 133 -5.44 -7.83 -20.25
C GLY A 133 -6.83 -8.02 -20.83
N VAL A 134 -7.89 -7.94 -20.01
CA VAL A 134 -9.29 -8.14 -20.44
C VAL A 134 -10.20 -7.01 -19.95
N SER A 135 -10.02 -6.59 -18.69
CA SER A 135 -10.85 -5.60 -18.03
C SER A 135 -10.03 -4.71 -17.11
N ILE A 136 -10.63 -3.59 -16.71
CA ILE A 136 -10.09 -2.72 -15.66
C ILE A 136 -10.83 -3.02 -14.35
N SER A 137 -10.08 -3.31 -13.30
CA SER A 137 -10.55 -3.27 -11.92
C SER A 137 -10.32 -1.90 -11.33
N TYR A 138 -11.15 -1.53 -10.37
CA TYR A 138 -11.07 -0.26 -9.64
C TYR A 138 -11.08 -0.53 -8.15
N ALA A 139 -10.27 0.22 -7.40
CA ALA A 139 -10.30 0.28 -5.94
C ALA A 139 -9.93 1.68 -5.48
N GLN A 140 -10.62 2.17 -4.45
CA GLN A 140 -10.26 3.37 -3.72
C GLN A 140 -9.60 2.97 -2.40
N VAL A 141 -8.45 3.58 -2.14
CA VAL A 141 -7.62 3.28 -0.98
C VAL A 141 -7.35 4.58 -0.24
N ALA A 142 -7.93 4.75 0.96
CA ALA A 142 -7.64 5.90 1.81
C ALA A 142 -6.16 5.89 2.23
N ILE A 143 -5.51 7.05 2.18
CA ILE A 143 -4.09 7.24 2.57
C ILE A 143 -3.90 8.43 3.53
N GLY A 144 -4.99 9.07 3.96
CA GLY A 144 -5.02 10.07 5.02
C GLY A 144 -3.97 11.18 4.93
N TRP A 145 -3.42 11.56 6.08
CA TRP A 145 -2.53 12.72 6.21
C TRP A 145 -1.19 12.49 5.51
N GLY A 146 -0.82 13.43 4.63
CA GLY A 146 0.53 13.50 4.08
C GLY A 146 0.84 12.55 2.94
N GLY A 147 -0.17 11.97 2.28
CA GLY A 147 -0.11 10.89 1.28
C GLY A 147 0.80 11.07 0.04
N SER A 148 2.04 11.52 0.15
CA SER A 148 2.99 11.67 -0.95
C SER A 148 3.94 10.50 -1.07
N PHE A 149 3.44 9.27 -0.88
CA PHE A 149 4.22 8.07 -1.16
C PHE A 149 3.64 7.37 -2.39
N SER A 150 4.53 6.80 -3.19
CA SER A 150 4.15 5.90 -4.27
C SER A 150 3.59 4.62 -3.66
N PRO A 151 2.36 4.19 -3.98
CA PRO A 151 1.79 2.98 -3.38
C PRO A 151 2.36 1.70 -4.00
N PHE A 152 3.24 1.78 -5.00
CA PHE A 152 3.83 0.59 -5.61
C PHE A 152 4.91 0.02 -4.70
N ALA A 153 4.57 -1.03 -3.96
CA ALA A 153 5.53 -1.79 -3.19
C ALA A 153 6.20 -2.87 -4.06
N GLN A 154 7.34 -3.36 -3.57
CA GLN A 154 7.97 -4.53 -4.16
C GLN A 154 7.03 -5.75 -4.11
N ASP A 155 7.24 -6.68 -5.05
CA ASP A 155 6.55 -7.97 -5.12
C ASP A 155 5.05 -7.91 -5.49
N GLY A 156 4.60 -6.82 -6.14
CA GLY A 156 3.24 -6.72 -6.67
C GLY A 156 2.18 -6.35 -5.64
N LEU A 157 2.59 -5.79 -4.51
CA LEU A 157 1.70 -5.31 -3.45
C LEU A 157 1.48 -3.80 -3.57
N LEU A 158 0.30 -3.34 -3.16
CA LEU A 158 0.07 -1.91 -2.97
C LEU A 158 0.31 -1.53 -1.52
N GLU A 159 1.23 -0.62 -1.25
CA GLU A 159 1.35 -0.04 0.08
C GLU A 159 0.22 0.96 0.32
N THR A 160 -0.32 0.93 1.53
CA THR A 160 -1.31 1.87 2.04
C THR A 160 -1.10 2.09 3.52
N VAL A 161 -1.87 2.98 4.12
CA VAL A 161 -1.78 3.37 5.51
C VAL A 161 -3.17 3.27 6.12
N ASP A 162 -3.27 2.59 7.27
CA ASP A 162 -4.51 2.53 8.03
C ASP A 162 -4.64 3.73 8.96
N HIS A 163 -5.76 4.44 8.87
CA HIS A 163 -6.07 5.60 9.69
C HIS A 163 -7.28 5.39 10.60
N SER A 164 -7.78 4.16 10.73
CA SER A 164 -9.01 3.87 11.48
C SER A 164 -8.91 4.07 12.98
N LEU A 165 -7.70 4.31 13.52
CA LEU A 165 -7.50 4.75 14.90
C LEU A 165 -7.67 6.27 15.10
N ASN A 166 -7.84 7.03 14.02
CA ASN A 166 -8.19 8.45 14.12
C ASN A 166 -9.55 8.63 14.82
N GLY A 167 -9.59 9.44 15.86
CA GLY A 167 -10.75 9.68 16.71
C GLY A 167 -10.90 8.72 17.89
N PHE A 168 -9.95 7.80 18.12
CA PHE A 168 -9.95 6.99 19.34
C PHE A 168 -9.61 7.87 20.55
N SER A 169 -10.44 7.80 21.60
CA SER A 169 -10.19 8.46 22.87
C SER A 169 -10.65 7.55 24.01
N ASP A 170 -9.82 7.36 25.02
CA ASP A 170 -10.18 6.63 26.24
C ASP A 170 -9.45 7.20 27.46
N MET A 171 -10.06 7.07 28.64
CA MET A 171 -9.61 7.68 29.89
C MET A 171 -9.57 6.67 31.03
N ALA A 172 -8.40 6.56 31.66
CA ALA A 172 -8.22 5.77 32.87
C ALA A 172 -8.78 6.47 34.11
N PRO A 173 -9.07 5.74 35.21
CA PRO A 173 -9.61 6.30 36.45
C PRO A 173 -8.76 7.37 37.15
N ASN A 174 -7.51 7.55 36.76
CA ASN A 174 -6.56 8.55 37.26
C ASN A 174 -6.39 9.74 36.31
N ASP A 175 -7.39 10.02 35.47
CA ASP A 175 -7.42 11.09 34.47
C ASP A 175 -6.30 11.01 33.41
N VAL A 176 -5.68 9.83 33.23
CA VAL A 176 -4.77 9.58 32.11
C VAL A 176 -5.60 9.30 30.87
N VAL A 177 -5.38 10.07 29.80
CA VAL A 177 -6.12 9.98 28.54
C VAL A 177 -5.19 9.55 27.41
N ILE A 178 -5.63 8.61 26.58
CA ILE A 178 -5.10 8.40 25.23
C ILE A 178 -6.11 8.99 24.27
N ASP A 179 -5.67 9.91 23.43
CA ASP A 179 -6.52 10.53 22.41
C ASP A 179 -5.76 10.65 21.09
N TYR A 180 -6.38 10.21 20.02
CA TYR A 180 -5.84 10.22 18.67
C TYR A 180 -6.65 11.17 17.80
N TYR A 181 -6.08 12.35 17.54
CA TYR A 181 -6.68 13.35 16.67
C TYR A 181 -6.00 13.37 15.30
N PRO A 182 -6.63 14.01 14.29
CA PRO A 182 -6.03 14.15 12.97
C PRO A 182 -4.65 14.82 13.06
N GLY A 183 -3.60 14.08 12.67
CA GLY A 183 -2.21 14.55 12.67
C GLY A 183 -1.34 14.01 13.82
N SER A 184 -1.94 13.34 14.80
CA SER A 184 -1.24 12.70 15.92
C SER A 184 -1.82 11.32 16.26
N HIS A 185 -2.17 10.54 15.23
CA HIS A 185 -2.69 9.18 15.36
C HIS A 185 -1.73 8.14 14.77
N PRO A 186 -1.78 6.88 15.23
CA PRO A 186 -1.05 5.80 14.58
C PRO A 186 -1.50 5.65 13.13
N ALA A 187 -0.51 5.50 12.24
CA ALA A 187 -0.70 5.38 10.80
C ALA A 187 0.06 4.15 10.29
N PRO A 188 -0.31 2.93 10.73
CA PRO A 188 0.42 1.73 10.36
C PRO A 188 0.29 1.41 8.87
N ILE A 189 1.37 0.88 8.30
CA ILE A 189 1.41 0.41 6.92
C ILE A 189 0.51 -0.82 6.77
N ARG A 190 -0.22 -0.87 5.65
CA ARG A 190 -1.01 -2.02 5.20
C ARG A 190 -0.71 -2.31 3.73
N TYR A 191 -1.09 -3.52 3.30
CA TYR A 191 -0.84 -3.95 1.93
C TYR A 191 -2.15 -4.31 1.20
N GLY A 192 -2.26 -3.88 -0.05
CA GLY A 192 -3.22 -4.36 -1.01
C GLY A 192 -2.68 -5.57 -1.75
N VAL A 193 -3.51 -6.61 -1.88
CA VAL A 193 -3.23 -7.83 -2.62
C VAL A 193 -4.15 -7.89 -3.81
N PHE A 194 -3.59 -8.09 -5.00
CA PHE A 194 -4.38 -8.31 -6.21
C PHE A 194 -4.71 -9.79 -6.40
N ALA A 195 -5.96 -10.13 -6.17
CA ALA A 195 -6.49 -11.48 -6.27
C ALA A 195 -7.85 -11.47 -6.95
N ASP A 196 -8.17 -12.53 -7.70
CA ASP A 196 -9.47 -12.72 -8.32
C ASP A 196 -9.95 -11.55 -9.20
N GLY A 197 -8.99 -10.85 -9.81
CA GLY A 197 -9.27 -9.72 -10.70
C GLY A 197 -9.55 -8.40 -9.99
N GLY A 198 -9.29 -8.28 -8.69
CA GLY A 198 -9.46 -7.03 -7.94
C GLY A 198 -8.44 -6.86 -6.81
N TRP A 199 -8.42 -5.65 -6.24
CA TRP A 199 -7.64 -5.35 -5.05
C TRP A 199 -8.46 -5.65 -3.80
N ARG A 200 -7.81 -6.25 -2.82
CA ARG A 200 -8.32 -6.36 -1.46
C ARG A 200 -7.22 -5.97 -0.47
N PRO A 201 -7.56 -5.54 0.75
CA PRO A 201 -6.57 -5.51 1.81
C PRO A 201 -6.04 -6.93 2.08
N ASP A 202 -4.81 -6.97 2.55
CA ASP A 202 -4.22 -8.16 3.11
C ASP A 202 -4.89 -8.55 4.43
N LYS A 203 -4.74 -9.82 4.83
CA LYS A 203 -5.34 -10.35 6.05
C LYS A 203 -4.30 -10.55 7.15
N PRO A 204 -4.71 -10.54 8.43
CA PRO A 204 -3.84 -11.00 9.51
C PRO A 204 -3.22 -12.35 9.20
N GLY A 205 -1.89 -12.45 9.36
CA GLY A 205 -1.11 -13.66 9.09
C GLY A 205 -0.81 -13.92 7.61
N GLU A 206 -1.22 -13.06 6.67
CA GLU A 206 -0.89 -13.23 5.24
C GLU A 206 0.58 -12.91 4.93
N PHE A 207 1.15 -11.91 5.62
CA PHE A 207 2.55 -11.50 5.48
C PHE A 207 3.29 -11.42 6.83
N PRO A 208 3.40 -12.55 7.58
CA PRO A 208 3.81 -12.54 8.98
C PRO A 208 5.19 -11.92 9.18
N LYS A 209 6.20 -12.33 8.39
CA LYS A 209 7.57 -11.81 8.49
C LYS A 209 7.67 -10.31 8.27
N ARG A 210 6.93 -9.78 7.28
CA ARG A 210 6.94 -8.36 6.95
C ARG A 210 6.35 -7.54 8.10
N TYR A 211 5.25 -8.01 8.68
CA TYR A 211 4.67 -7.37 9.86
C TYR A 211 5.51 -7.53 11.12
N GLU A 212 6.21 -8.64 11.30
CA GLU A 212 7.17 -8.81 12.41
C GLU A 212 8.34 -7.82 12.32
N GLU A 213 8.84 -7.52 11.12
CA GLU A 213 9.88 -6.51 10.89
C GLU A 213 9.37 -5.10 11.23
N LEU A 214 8.16 -4.75 10.76
CA LEU A 214 7.50 -3.49 11.08
C LEU A 214 7.20 -3.36 12.58
N GLU A 215 6.74 -4.43 13.22
CA GLU A 215 6.52 -4.51 14.67
C GLU A 215 7.82 -4.25 15.45
N ALA A 216 8.92 -4.90 15.06
CA ALA A 216 10.21 -4.71 15.71
C ALA A 216 10.71 -3.26 15.54
N ALA A 217 10.52 -2.66 14.36
CA ALA A 217 10.86 -1.27 14.12
C ALA A 217 10.03 -0.32 15.00
N ALA A 218 8.72 -0.53 15.11
CA ALA A 218 7.83 0.26 15.96
C ALA A 218 8.17 0.11 17.45
N LYS A 219 8.46 -1.10 17.95
CA LYS A 219 8.93 -1.33 19.32
C LYS A 219 10.24 -0.58 19.63
N LYS A 220 11.16 -0.57 18.67
CA LYS A 220 12.41 0.19 18.77
C LYS A 220 12.15 1.71 18.81
N ALA A 221 11.25 2.20 17.97
CA ALA A 221 10.83 3.60 17.95
C ALA A 221 10.17 4.01 19.28
N ALA A 222 9.30 3.18 19.84
CA ALA A 222 8.70 3.40 21.16
C ALA A 222 9.76 3.53 22.26
N THR A 223 10.81 2.68 22.22
CA THR A 223 11.90 2.75 23.21
C THR A 223 12.72 4.04 23.07
N ALA A 224 12.94 4.52 21.84
CA ALA A 224 13.73 5.71 21.55
C ALA A 224 12.94 7.04 21.66
N ALA A 225 11.62 6.97 21.79
CA ALA A 225 10.74 8.14 21.80
C ALA A 225 11.01 9.07 23.00
N GLY A 226 11.09 10.37 22.72
CA GLY A 226 11.40 11.41 23.70
C GLY A 226 10.23 11.86 24.57
N SER A 227 8.98 11.55 24.16
CA SER A 227 7.75 11.92 24.87
C SER A 227 6.85 10.71 25.10
N ASN A 228 5.99 10.79 26.13
CA ASN A 228 4.99 9.74 26.38
C ASN A 228 3.97 9.61 25.23
N GLU A 229 3.68 10.73 24.56
CA GLU A 229 2.80 10.76 23.39
C GLU A 229 3.34 9.86 22.27
N GLN A 230 4.58 10.12 21.87
CA GLN A 230 5.23 9.32 20.84
C GLN A 230 5.41 7.86 21.28
N LYS A 231 5.71 7.60 22.56
CA LYS A 231 5.79 6.24 23.10
C LYS A 231 4.51 5.45 22.90
N HIS A 232 3.35 6.00 23.28
CA HIS A 232 2.11 5.26 23.14
C HIS A 232 1.65 5.14 21.68
N LEU A 233 1.97 6.11 20.82
CA LEU A 233 1.71 6.01 19.38
C LEU A 233 2.47 4.83 18.77
N GLU A 234 3.77 4.74 19.03
CA GLU A 234 4.61 3.64 18.53
C GLU A 234 4.23 2.29 19.16
N ALA A 235 3.81 2.28 20.44
CA ALA A 235 3.31 1.06 21.09
C ALA A 235 1.99 0.57 20.46
N ALA A 236 1.07 1.47 20.12
CA ALA A 236 -0.16 1.14 19.40
C ALA A 236 0.13 0.63 17.98
N THR A 237 1.04 1.29 17.26
CA THR A 237 1.53 0.84 15.95
C THR A 237 2.16 -0.56 16.03
N ALA A 238 2.98 -0.84 17.04
CA ALA A 238 3.56 -2.16 17.25
C ALA A 238 2.50 -3.24 17.54
N ALA A 239 1.48 -2.92 18.36
CA ALA A 239 0.38 -3.84 18.64
C ALA A 239 -0.47 -4.14 17.40
N TYR A 240 -0.68 -3.14 16.54
CA TYR A 240 -1.31 -3.32 15.23
C TYR A 240 -0.54 -4.32 14.37
N TYR A 241 0.78 -4.13 14.22
CA TYR A 241 1.62 -5.04 13.45
C TYR A 241 1.71 -6.44 14.08
N CYS A 242 1.68 -6.55 15.41
CA CYS A 242 1.59 -7.85 16.08
C CYS A 242 0.35 -8.64 15.66
N LEU A 243 -0.83 -8.00 15.64
CA LEU A 243 -2.07 -8.62 15.18
C LEU A 243 -2.00 -8.95 13.68
N MET A 244 -1.49 -8.04 12.85
CA MET A 244 -1.32 -8.26 11.42
C MET A 244 -0.32 -9.37 11.08
N ALA A 245 0.69 -9.59 11.92
CA ALA A 245 1.59 -10.74 11.83
C ALA A 245 0.87 -12.08 12.12
N GLY A 246 -0.38 -12.05 12.58
CA GLY A 246 -1.17 -13.25 12.93
C GLY A 246 -0.87 -13.78 14.33
N LYS A 247 -0.24 -12.98 15.21
CA LYS A 247 0.04 -13.38 16.59
C LYS A 247 -1.24 -13.37 17.43
N ALA A 248 -1.23 -14.15 18.51
CA ALA A 248 -2.38 -14.25 19.40
C ALA A 248 -2.65 -12.91 20.10
N LYS A 249 -3.93 -12.51 20.20
CA LYS A 249 -4.34 -11.26 20.86
C LYS A 249 -3.79 -11.11 22.28
N ALA A 250 -3.73 -12.20 23.05
CA ALA A 250 -3.15 -12.19 24.39
C ALA A 250 -1.65 -11.85 24.40
N GLN A 251 -0.90 -12.33 23.40
CA GLN A 251 0.51 -11.97 23.23
C GLN A 251 0.64 -10.48 22.89
N CYS A 252 -0.15 -9.99 21.93
CA CYS A 252 -0.12 -8.58 21.54
C CYS A 252 -0.54 -7.64 22.69
N LEU A 253 -1.46 -8.08 23.56
CA LEU A 253 -1.80 -7.34 24.79
C LEU A 253 -0.64 -7.25 25.76
N GLY A 254 0.07 -8.36 25.97
CA GLY A 254 1.26 -8.39 26.84
C GLY A 254 2.33 -7.43 26.33
N ASP A 255 2.61 -7.48 25.02
CA ASP A 255 3.57 -6.62 24.37
C ASP A 255 3.14 -5.13 24.42
N LEU A 256 1.87 -4.83 24.15
CA LEU A 256 1.33 -3.47 24.25
C LEU A 256 1.51 -2.91 25.67
N LYS A 257 1.13 -3.66 26.70
CA LYS A 257 1.30 -3.25 28.10
C LYS A 257 2.76 -3.00 28.46
N ALA A 258 3.67 -3.82 27.95
CA ALA A 258 5.11 -3.67 28.21
C ALA A 258 5.72 -2.42 27.55
N ASN A 259 5.17 -1.98 26.42
CA ASN A 259 5.66 -0.83 25.65
C ASN A 259 4.91 0.49 25.97
N LEU A 260 3.76 0.42 26.66
CA LEU A 260 3.06 1.61 27.14
C LEU A 260 3.75 2.20 28.40
N PRO A 261 3.77 3.55 28.54
CA PRO A 261 4.21 4.15 29.79
C PRO A 261 3.33 3.70 30.96
N GLN A 262 3.90 3.57 32.17
CA GLN A 262 3.26 2.92 33.31
C GLN A 262 1.84 3.46 33.62
N GLY A 263 1.63 4.78 33.52
CA GLY A 263 0.32 5.39 33.77
C GLY A 263 -0.77 5.04 32.75
N TYR A 264 -0.39 4.56 31.56
CA TYR A 264 -1.28 4.24 30.45
C TYR A 264 -1.60 2.75 30.35
N GLN A 265 -0.88 1.88 31.08
CA GLN A 265 -1.10 0.43 31.05
C GLN A 265 -2.54 -0.02 31.38
N PRO A 266 -3.32 0.67 32.24
CA PRO A 266 -4.73 0.34 32.43
C PRO A 266 -5.58 0.44 31.16
N LEU A 267 -5.21 1.32 30.22
CA LEU A 267 -5.93 1.53 28.95
C LEU A 267 -5.58 0.50 27.87
N ALA A 268 -4.56 -0.34 28.09
CA ALA A 268 -4.05 -1.26 27.07
C ALA A 268 -5.10 -2.23 26.52
N GLY A 269 -6.08 -2.64 27.35
CA GLY A 269 -7.15 -3.53 26.92
C GLY A 269 -8.07 -2.86 25.90
N ALA A 270 -8.63 -1.70 26.26
CA ALA A 270 -9.50 -0.93 25.39
C ALA A 270 -8.79 -0.47 24.11
N LEU A 271 -7.54 -0.03 24.23
CA LEU A 271 -6.71 0.32 23.08
C LEU A 271 -6.51 -0.88 22.15
N LEU A 272 -6.17 -2.08 22.68
CA LEU A 272 -6.02 -3.26 21.84
C LEU A 272 -7.32 -3.68 21.15
N ASP A 273 -8.47 -3.53 21.82
CA ASP A 273 -9.77 -3.85 21.21
C ASP A 273 -10.11 -2.89 20.07
N ALA A 274 -9.75 -1.61 20.20
CA ALA A 274 -9.87 -0.64 19.11
C ALA A 274 -8.93 -0.98 17.94
N ILE A 275 -7.67 -1.34 18.23
CA ILE A 275 -6.70 -1.78 17.22
C ILE A 275 -7.17 -3.05 16.50
N ASP A 276 -7.68 -4.05 17.22
CA ASP A 276 -8.21 -5.28 16.64
C ASP A 276 -9.42 -5.00 15.74
N THR A 277 -10.34 -4.14 16.20
CA THR A 277 -11.47 -3.67 15.40
C THR A 277 -11.01 -2.99 14.11
N SER A 278 -9.99 -2.14 14.20
CA SER A 278 -9.34 -1.47 13.07
C SER A 278 -8.77 -2.49 12.07
N VAL A 279 -7.98 -3.46 12.54
CA VAL A 279 -7.40 -4.55 11.75
C VAL A 279 -8.47 -5.33 10.98
N GLN A 280 -9.60 -5.66 11.62
CA GLN A 280 -10.67 -6.47 11.02
C GLN A 280 -11.59 -5.69 10.07
N LYS A 281 -11.78 -4.39 10.29
CA LYS A 281 -12.71 -3.56 9.49
C LYS A 281 -12.04 -2.86 8.31
N PHE A 282 -10.71 -2.88 8.21
CA PHE A 282 -10.00 -2.26 7.11
C PHE A 282 -10.46 -2.82 5.76
N SER A 283 -10.85 -1.93 4.85
CA SER A 283 -11.39 -2.28 3.54
C SER A 283 -10.96 -1.28 2.47
N PHE A 284 -10.89 -1.75 1.23
CA PHE A 284 -10.87 -0.87 0.06
C PHE A 284 -12.31 -0.63 -0.40
N HIS A 285 -12.57 0.54 -0.99
CA HIS A 285 -13.89 0.93 -1.51
C HIS A 285 -13.97 0.79 -3.03
#